data_AF-A0A534WGW3-F1
#
_entry.id   AF-A0A534WGW3-F1
#
_cell.length_a   1.000
_cell.length_b   1.000
_cell.length_c   1.000
_cell.angle_alpha   90.00
_cell.angle_beta   90.00
_cell.angle_gamma   90.00
#
_symmetry.space_group_name_H-M   'P 1'
#
loop_
_entity.id
_entity.type
_entity.pdbx_description
1 polymer ?
#
loop_
_entity_poly.entity_id
_entity_poly.type
_entity_poly.pdbx_seq_one_letter_code
_entity_poly.pdbx_strand_id
1 'polypeptide(L)'
;MNDASRLRPLVRTLLDLAALGAALEFLASYFPASVMLSTTTTNGGDMASHVYAAAYLRDELLPHGRVTGWCPGNYCGFPLFQFYFPLPFIVIALASYLIPLNIAFKLGSQLGTFLLPVCAYLSLRFAAVPFPGPALAALGTLPFIFMEANSMWGGNIPSTLAGEFA
;
A
#
# COMPACT_ATOMS: atom_id res chain seq x y z
N MET A 1 31.77 22.99 -19.14
CA MET A 1 31.18 22.38 -17.91
C MET A 1 32.04 21.17 -17.55
N ASN A 2 32.74 21.19 -16.41
CA ASN A 2 33.64 20.11 -16.01
C ASN A 2 32.85 18.83 -15.64
N ASP A 3 33.35 17.65 -16.02
CA ASP A 3 32.75 16.36 -15.60
C ASP A 3 32.59 16.24 -14.08
N ALA A 4 33.52 16.81 -13.32
CA ALA A 4 33.45 16.89 -11.86
C ALA A 4 32.19 17.58 -11.31
N SER A 5 31.59 18.53 -12.03
CA SER A 5 30.36 19.21 -11.60
C SER A 5 29.10 18.39 -11.89
N ARG A 6 29.15 17.47 -12.86
CA ARG A 6 28.07 16.50 -13.17
C ARG A 6 28.12 15.28 -12.26
N LEU A 7 29.31 14.89 -11.81
CA LEU A 7 29.50 13.74 -10.92
C LEU A 7 28.82 13.93 -9.55
N ARG A 8 28.83 15.14 -8.97
CA ARG A 8 28.20 15.41 -7.66
C ARG A 8 26.67 15.19 -7.63
N PRO A 9 25.86 15.77 -8.55
CA PRO A 9 24.42 15.52 -8.57
C PRO A 9 24.07 14.08 -8.98
N LEU A 10 24.87 13.46 -9.85
CA LEU A 10 24.70 12.06 -10.20
C LEU A 10 24.89 11.16 -8.98
N VAL A 11 25.99 11.31 -8.25
CA VAL A 11 26.27 10.51 -7.04
C VAL A 11 25.16 10.67 -6.00
N ARG A 12 24.66 11.89 -5.77
CA ARG A 12 23.53 12.12 -4.86
C ARG A 12 22.27 11.40 -5.30
N THR A 13 21.95 11.46 -6.60
CA THR A 13 20.78 10.78 -7.16
C THR A 13 20.92 9.27 -7.03
N LEU A 14 22.11 8.72 -7.30
CA LEU A 14 22.38 7.29 -7.13
C LEU A 14 22.25 6.86 -5.67
N LEU A 15 22.69 7.67 -4.71
CA LEU A 15 22.54 7.40 -3.28
C LEU A 15 21.07 7.46 -2.84
N ASP A 16 20.30 8.44 -3.32
CA ASP A 16 18.86 8.53 -3.07
C ASP A 16 18.13 7.29 -3.60
N LEU A 17 18.41 6.89 -4.84
CA LEU A 17 17.83 5.69 -5.46
C LEU A 17 18.25 4.41 -4.75
N ALA A 18 19.51 4.32 -4.31
CA ALA A 18 20.00 3.18 -3.54
C ALA A 18 19.29 3.09 -2.18
N ALA A 19 19.09 4.22 -1.49
CA ALA A 19 18.37 4.24 -0.21
C ALA A 19 16.89 3.85 -0.38
N LEU A 20 16.21 4.38 -1.40
CA LEU A 20 14.84 4.01 -1.70
C LEU A 20 14.72 2.54 -2.12
N GLY A 21 15.62 2.08 -2.99
CA GLY A 21 15.71 0.69 -3.43
C GLY A 21 15.93 -0.25 -2.24
N ALA A 22 16.85 0.08 -1.34
CA ALA A 22 17.10 -0.70 -0.12
C ALA A 22 15.87 -0.75 0.80
N ALA A 23 15.14 0.35 0.97
CA ALA A 23 13.90 0.36 1.76
C ALA A 23 12.84 -0.57 1.14
N LEU A 24 12.63 -0.48 -0.18
CA LEU A 24 11.65 -1.29 -0.89
C LEU A 24 12.04 -2.77 -0.95
N GLU A 25 13.32 -3.08 -1.15
CA GLU A 25 13.86 -4.43 -1.12
C GLU A 25 13.71 -5.05 0.27
N PHE A 26 14.02 -4.29 1.33
CA PHE A 26 13.82 -4.74 2.70
C PHE A 26 12.34 -5.05 2.99
N LEU A 27 11.42 -4.19 2.55
CA LEU A 27 9.98 -4.48 2.64
C LEU A 27 9.61 -5.73 1.86
N ALA A 28 10.03 -5.83 0.60
CA ALA A 28 9.75 -7.00 -0.25
C ALA A 28 10.25 -8.31 0.36
N SER A 29 11.40 -8.28 1.06
CA SER A 29 11.96 -9.46 1.74
C SER A 29 11.06 -10.00 2.86
N TYR A 30 10.21 -9.15 3.44
CA TYR A 30 9.26 -9.53 4.49
C TYR A 30 7.96 -10.14 3.94
N PHE A 31 7.65 -9.97 2.66
CA PHE A 31 6.43 -10.47 2.02
C PHE A 31 6.75 -11.61 1.03
N PRO A 32 6.67 -12.89 1.44
CA PRO A 32 7.05 -14.01 0.58
C PRO A 32 6.18 -14.08 -0.67
N ALA A 33 6.80 -14.11 -1.85
CA ALA A 33 6.09 -14.19 -3.12
C ALA A 33 5.17 -15.43 -3.21
N SER A 34 5.58 -16.55 -2.62
CA SER A 34 4.79 -17.79 -2.56
C SER A 34 3.45 -17.60 -1.84
N VAL A 35 3.39 -16.69 -0.85
CA VAL A 35 2.17 -16.35 -0.12
C VAL A 35 1.44 -15.20 -0.81
N MET A 36 2.12 -14.14 -1.21
CA MET A 36 1.48 -12.99 -1.85
C MET A 36 0.80 -13.35 -3.18
N LEU A 37 1.38 -14.27 -3.95
CA LEU A 37 0.89 -14.69 -5.26
C LEU A 37 0.06 -15.98 -5.23
N SER A 38 -0.22 -16.56 -4.06
CA SER A 38 -1.15 -17.68 -3.95
C SER A 38 -2.60 -17.22 -4.17
N THR A 39 -3.50 -18.14 -4.52
CA THR A 39 -4.94 -17.84 -4.60
C THR A 39 -5.67 -18.03 -3.27
N THR A 40 -4.96 -18.25 -2.17
CA THR A 40 -5.57 -18.37 -0.83
C THR A 40 -6.06 -17.01 -0.36
N THR A 41 -7.24 -17.00 0.28
CA THR A 41 -7.78 -15.82 0.94
C THR A 41 -6.85 -15.42 2.08
N THR A 42 -6.56 -14.12 2.18
CA THR A 42 -5.73 -13.61 3.28
C THR A 42 -6.50 -13.67 4.60
N ASN A 43 -5.79 -13.96 5.69
CA ASN A 43 -6.31 -13.95 7.05
C ASN A 43 -5.76 -12.73 7.82
N GLY A 44 -6.17 -12.59 9.09
CA GLY A 44 -5.80 -11.46 9.96
C GLY A 44 -6.98 -10.51 10.16
N GLY A 45 -7.19 -10.08 11.41
CA GLY A 45 -8.24 -9.14 11.83
C GLY A 45 -9.52 -9.19 10.98
N ASP A 46 -9.83 -8.05 10.35
CA ASP A 46 -11.02 -7.83 9.54
C ASP A 46 -10.80 -8.09 8.03
N MET A 47 -9.64 -8.64 7.65
CA MET A 47 -9.30 -8.85 6.24
C MET A 47 -10.32 -9.66 5.46
N ALA A 48 -10.86 -10.72 6.07
CA ALA A 48 -11.86 -11.56 5.41
C ALA A 48 -13.13 -10.77 5.04
N SER A 49 -13.55 -9.84 5.90
CA SER A 49 -14.69 -8.95 5.66
C SER A 49 -14.43 -8.02 4.47
N HIS A 50 -13.18 -7.55 4.33
CA HIS A 50 -12.77 -6.68 3.23
C HIS A 50 -12.68 -7.41 1.87
N VAL A 51 -12.33 -8.70 1.85
CA VAL A 51 -12.32 -9.48 0.59
C VAL A 51 -13.71 -9.53 -0.04
N TYR A 52 -14.74 -9.75 0.77
CA TYR A 52 -16.13 -9.72 0.29
C TYR A 52 -16.54 -8.33 -0.19
N ALA A 53 -16.16 -7.26 0.52
CA ALA A 53 -16.41 -5.88 0.09
C ALA A 53 -15.76 -5.58 -1.27
N ALA A 54 -14.52 -6.04 -1.50
CA ALA A 54 -13.83 -5.89 -2.77
C ALA A 54 -14.52 -6.65 -3.92
N ALA A 55 -14.99 -7.88 -3.65
CA ALA A 55 -15.76 -8.67 -4.61
C ALA A 55 -17.06 -7.95 -5.00
N TYR A 56 -17.83 -7.47 -4.01
CA TYR A 56 -19.08 -6.76 -4.26
C TYR A 56 -18.86 -5.43 -5.01
N LEU A 57 -17.77 -4.71 -4.71
CA LEU A 57 -17.38 -3.52 -5.46
C LEU A 57 -17.15 -3.86 -6.95
N ARG A 58 -16.39 -4.92 -7.22
CA ARG A 58 -16.05 -5.38 -8.56
C ARG A 58 -17.27 -5.85 -9.34
N ASP A 59 -18.07 -6.72 -8.73
CA ASP A 59 -19.09 -7.50 -9.45
C ASP A 59 -20.44 -6.75 -9.52
N GLU A 60 -20.76 -5.90 -8.54
CA GLU A 60 -22.07 -5.25 -8.42
C GLU A 60 -22.01 -3.71 -8.53
N LEU A 61 -21.07 -3.05 -7.86
CA LEU A 61 -21.07 -1.58 -7.81
C LEU A 61 -20.45 -0.94 -9.06
N LEU A 62 -19.20 -1.30 -9.39
CA LEU A 62 -18.47 -0.71 -10.51
C LEU A 62 -19.16 -0.90 -11.87
N PRO A 63 -19.74 -2.07 -12.20
CA PRO A 63 -20.47 -2.25 -13.46
C PRO A 63 -21.69 -1.32 -13.60
N HIS A 64 -22.25 -0.85 -12.48
CA HIS A 64 -23.35 0.10 -12.44
C HIS A 64 -22.89 1.55 -12.23
N GLY A 65 -21.58 1.84 -12.37
CA GLY A 65 -21.02 3.18 -12.21
C GLY A 65 -21.05 3.69 -10.76
N ARG A 66 -21.08 2.80 -9.77
CA ARG A 66 -21.15 3.14 -8.35
C ARG A 66 -19.86 2.75 -7.64
N VAL A 67 -19.49 3.55 -6.63
CA VAL A 67 -18.36 3.27 -5.71
C VAL A 67 -18.82 3.05 -4.27
N THR A 68 -20.08 3.35 -3.97
CA THR A 68 -20.77 3.09 -2.70
C THR A 68 -22.11 2.41 -2.98
N GLY A 69 -22.64 1.67 -2.01
CA GLY A 69 -23.97 1.10 -2.16
C GLY A 69 -24.38 0.18 -1.02
N TRP A 70 -25.65 -0.21 -1.01
CA TRP A 70 -26.16 -1.19 -0.06
C TRP A 70 -25.69 -2.59 -0.46
N CYS A 71 -25.02 -3.29 0.46
CA CYS A 71 -24.65 -4.69 0.29
C CYS A 71 -25.71 -5.57 0.98
N PRO A 72 -26.49 -6.38 0.24
CA PRO A 72 -27.40 -7.33 0.85
C PRO A 72 -26.58 -8.47 1.47
N GLY A 73 -26.39 -8.41 2.79
CA GLY A 73 -25.57 -9.35 3.57
C GLY A 73 -26.09 -9.46 5.00
N ASN A 74 -25.19 -9.59 5.98
CA ASN A 74 -25.57 -9.71 7.40
C ASN A 74 -26.48 -8.54 7.86
N TYR A 75 -27.37 -8.82 8.81
CA TYR A 75 -28.25 -7.84 9.47
C TYR A 75 -29.12 -6.99 8.51
N CYS A 76 -29.72 -7.61 7.50
CA CYS A 76 -30.50 -6.94 6.44
C CYS A 76 -29.66 -6.06 5.49
N GLY A 77 -28.33 -6.15 5.59
CA GLY A 77 -27.38 -5.44 4.75
C GLY A 77 -26.72 -4.26 5.46
N PHE A 78 -25.73 -3.68 4.79
CA PHE A 78 -24.95 -2.56 5.31
C PHE A 78 -24.45 -1.65 4.17
N PRO A 79 -24.19 -0.36 4.45
CA PRO A 79 -23.71 0.58 3.44
C PRO A 79 -22.21 0.42 3.21
N LEU A 80 -21.83 -0.18 2.07
CA LEU A 80 -20.43 -0.29 1.67
C LEU A 80 -19.86 1.05 1.22
N PHE A 81 -18.65 1.33 1.70
CA PHE A 81 -17.82 2.50 1.34
C PHE A 81 -18.45 3.87 1.65
N GLN A 82 -19.46 3.91 2.53
CA GLN A 82 -19.97 5.17 3.07
C GLN A 82 -19.06 5.74 4.17
N PHE A 83 -18.39 4.86 4.92
CA PHE A 83 -17.54 5.22 6.07
C PHE A 83 -16.07 4.80 5.91
N TYR A 84 -15.74 4.02 4.89
CA TYR A 84 -14.38 3.58 4.57
C TYR A 84 -13.91 4.24 3.28
N PHE A 85 -12.62 4.57 3.20
CA PHE A 85 -12.08 5.19 1.99
C PHE A 85 -12.06 4.16 0.84
N PRO A 86 -12.76 4.40 -0.28
CA PRO A 86 -12.94 3.37 -1.31
C PRO A 86 -11.71 3.16 -2.19
N LEU A 87 -10.73 4.06 -2.17
CA LEU A 87 -9.66 4.07 -3.19
C LEU A 87 -8.84 2.77 -3.23
N PRO A 88 -8.38 2.18 -2.10
CA PRO A 88 -7.68 0.91 -2.14
C PRO A 88 -8.54 -0.21 -2.72
N PHE A 89 -9.83 -0.23 -2.38
CA PHE A 89 -10.78 -1.21 -2.92
C PHE A 89 -11.01 -1.04 -4.41
N ILE A 90 -11.09 0.19 -4.93
CA ILE A 90 -11.20 0.46 -6.37
C ILE A 90 -9.96 -0.07 -7.09
N VAL A 91 -8.76 0.19 -6.57
CA VAL A 91 -7.51 -0.33 -7.16
C VAL A 91 -7.50 -1.85 -7.16
N ILE A 92 -7.89 -2.49 -6.05
CA ILE A 92 -8.00 -3.95 -5.93
C ILE A 92 -9.01 -4.50 -6.96
N ALA A 93 -10.21 -3.94 -7.01
CA ALA A 93 -11.28 -4.39 -7.89
C ALA A 93 -10.87 -4.25 -9.37
N LEU A 94 -10.25 -3.13 -9.76
CA LEU A 94 -9.75 -2.93 -11.12
C LEU A 94 -8.62 -3.90 -11.47
N ALA A 95 -7.66 -4.11 -10.57
CA ALA A 95 -6.59 -5.09 -10.77
C ALA A 95 -7.14 -6.52 -10.90
N SER A 96 -8.22 -6.85 -10.18
CA SER A 96 -8.83 -8.18 -10.21
C SER A 96 -9.52 -8.56 -11.53
N TYR A 97 -9.62 -7.64 -12.49
CA TYR A 97 -9.98 -7.98 -13.87
C TYR A 97 -8.82 -8.64 -14.64
N LEU A 98 -7.58 -8.45 -14.19
CA LEU A 98 -6.37 -8.96 -14.84
C LEU A 98 -5.74 -10.14 -14.09
N ILE A 99 -5.87 -10.17 -12.76
CA ILE A 99 -5.30 -11.20 -11.89
C ILE A 99 -6.36 -11.72 -10.90
N PRO A 100 -6.20 -12.91 -10.31
CA PRO A 100 -7.13 -13.43 -9.32
C PRO A 100 -7.40 -12.45 -8.17
N LEU A 101 -8.67 -12.32 -7.75
CA LEU A 101 -9.11 -11.35 -6.72
C LEU A 101 -8.28 -11.45 -5.44
N ASN A 102 -8.00 -12.66 -4.95
CA ASN A 102 -7.21 -12.85 -3.73
C ASN A 102 -5.76 -12.33 -3.86
N ILE A 103 -5.16 -12.41 -5.06
CA ILE A 103 -3.83 -11.85 -5.32
C ILE A 103 -3.93 -10.33 -5.40
N ALA A 104 -4.88 -9.80 -6.18
CA ALA A 104 -5.13 -8.36 -6.27
C ALA A 104 -5.36 -7.73 -4.91
N PHE A 105 -6.13 -8.40 -4.05
CA PHE A 105 -6.44 -7.95 -2.70
C PHE A 105 -5.17 -7.85 -1.84
N LYS A 106 -4.34 -8.90 -1.80
CA LYS A 106 -3.08 -8.90 -1.03
C LYS A 106 -2.10 -7.84 -1.51
N LEU A 107 -1.97 -7.66 -2.82
CA LEU A 107 -1.08 -6.63 -3.37
C LEU A 107 -1.63 -5.23 -3.09
N GLY A 108 -2.94 -5.03 -3.28
CA GLY A 108 -3.61 -3.76 -3.10
C GLY A 108 -3.63 -3.28 -1.65
N SER A 109 -3.91 -4.17 -0.69
CA SER A 109 -3.91 -3.82 0.73
C SER A 109 -2.52 -3.39 1.22
N GLN A 110 -1.45 -3.91 0.63
CA GLN A 110 -0.08 -3.56 1.00
C GLN A 110 0.47 -2.32 0.27
N LEU A 111 -0.27 -1.73 -0.68
CA LEU A 111 0.20 -0.57 -1.46
C LEU A 111 0.62 0.59 -0.57
N GLY A 112 -0.14 0.90 0.48
CA GLY A 112 0.18 1.99 1.41
C GLY A 112 1.56 1.82 2.05
N THR A 113 1.89 0.61 2.48
CA THR A 113 3.18 0.28 3.10
C THR A 113 4.35 0.41 2.14
N PHE A 114 4.21 -0.06 0.90
CA PHE A 114 5.26 0.07 -0.12
C PHE A 114 5.39 1.51 -0.66
N LEU A 115 4.30 2.27 -0.68
CA LEU A 115 4.31 3.66 -1.14
C LEU A 115 4.83 4.62 -0.05
N LEU A 116 4.74 4.28 1.23
CA LEU A 116 5.15 5.20 2.31
C LEU A 116 6.62 5.67 2.20
N PRO A 117 7.63 4.81 1.94
CA PRO A 117 9.01 5.26 1.71
C PRO A 117 9.14 6.19 0.49
N VAL A 118 8.39 5.90 -0.58
CA VAL A 118 8.38 6.70 -1.82
C VAL A 118 7.77 8.07 -1.57
N CYS A 119 6.62 8.13 -0.89
CA CYS A 119 5.94 9.37 -0.53
C CYS A 119 6.77 10.22 0.43
N ALA A 120 7.45 9.61 1.40
CA ALA A 120 8.34 10.33 2.32
C ALA A 120 9.54 10.94 1.59
N TYR A 121 10.17 10.18 0.68
CA TYR A 121 11.21 10.69 -0.22
C TYR A 121 10.72 11.88 -1.04
N LEU A 122 9.62 11.71 -1.77
CA LEU A 122 9.08 12.73 -2.65
C LEU A 122 8.65 13.98 -1.89
N SER A 123 8.07 13.84 -0.70
CA SER A 123 7.65 14.96 0.13
C SER A 123 8.83 15.87 0.50
N LEU A 124 9.95 15.31 0.97
CA LEU A 124 11.14 16.10 1.27
C LEU A 124 11.84 16.61 0.00
N ARG A 125 11.74 15.87 -1.10
CA ARG A 125 12.27 16.33 -2.39
C ARG A 125 11.53 17.55 -2.91
N PHE A 126 10.20 17.54 -2.84
CA PHE A 126 9.34 18.66 -3.23
C PHE A 126 9.45 19.84 -2.27
N ALA A 127 9.72 19.59 -0.99
CA ALA A 127 10.08 20.62 -0.01
C ALA A 127 11.51 21.17 -0.19
N ALA A 128 12.25 20.73 -1.21
CA ALA A 128 13.62 21.15 -1.50
C ALA A 128 14.61 20.95 -0.34
N VAL A 129 14.37 19.93 0.50
CA VAL A 129 15.29 19.59 1.59
C VAL A 129 16.64 19.15 1.01
N PRO A 130 17.77 19.67 1.51
CA PRO A 130 19.08 19.34 0.99
C PRO A 130 19.41 17.86 1.22
N PHE A 131 20.26 17.31 0.34
CA PHE A 131 20.86 15.99 0.54
C PHE A 131 21.59 15.93 1.90
N PRO A 132 21.46 14.84 2.69
CA PRO A 132 20.79 13.57 2.38
C PRO A 132 19.32 13.45 2.86
N GLY A 133 18.63 14.56 3.13
CA GLY A 133 17.30 14.56 3.75
C GLY A 133 16.27 13.62 3.11
N PRO A 134 15.99 13.71 1.80
CA PRO A 134 15.02 12.83 1.14
C PRO A 134 15.33 11.33 1.30
N ALA A 135 16.59 10.92 1.16
CA ALA A 135 17.02 9.53 1.36
C ALA A 135 16.78 9.06 2.80
N LEU A 136 17.14 9.91 3.77
CA LEU A 136 16.91 9.63 5.20
C LEU A 136 15.42 9.53 5.53
N ALA A 137 14.55 10.31 4.86
CA ALA A 137 13.10 10.20 5.04
C ALA A 137 12.56 8.86 4.57
N ALA A 138 12.98 8.36 3.40
CA ALA A 138 12.58 7.03 2.92
C ALA A 138 12.95 5.94 3.94
N LEU A 139 14.22 5.90 4.35
CA LEU A 139 14.72 4.91 5.32
C LEU A 139 14.06 5.09 6.70
N GLY A 140 13.80 6.33 7.10
CA GLY A 140 13.17 6.68 8.37
C GLY A 140 11.71 6.23 8.50
N THR A 141 11.06 5.83 7.41
CA THR A 141 9.73 5.20 7.47
C THR A 141 9.78 3.77 8.02
N LEU A 142 10.91 3.06 7.88
CA LEU A 142 11.00 1.64 8.24
C LEU A 142 10.71 1.37 9.73
N PRO A 143 11.25 2.12 10.71
CA PRO A 143 10.91 1.90 12.11
C PRO A 143 9.40 2.06 12.41
N PHE A 144 8.72 2.98 11.71
CA PHE A 144 7.29 3.16 11.84
C PHE A 144 6.52 1.99 11.20
N ILE A 145 6.92 1.58 9.99
CA ILE A 145 6.29 0.45 9.28
C ILE A 145 6.39 -0.84 10.09
N PHE A 146 7.51 -1.08 10.77
CA PHE A 146 7.77 -2.26 11.59
C PHE A 146 7.43 -2.06 13.08
N MET A 147 6.71 -0.99 13.44
CA MET A 147 6.31 -0.76 14.83
C MET A 147 5.21 -1.74 15.25
N GLU A 148 5.54 -2.74 16.06
CA GLU A 148 4.60 -3.78 16.49
C GLU A 148 3.76 -3.42 17.73
N ALA A 149 3.97 -2.25 18.33
CA ALA A 149 3.26 -1.86 19.55
C ALA A 149 1.77 -1.54 19.34
N ASN A 150 1.29 -1.45 18.10
CA ASN A 150 -0.12 -1.22 17.78
C ASN A 150 -0.53 -1.96 16.51
N SER A 151 -1.77 -2.43 16.48
CA SER A 151 -2.39 -3.09 15.32
C SER A 151 -3.73 -2.45 14.92
N MET A 152 -4.11 -1.33 15.53
CA MET A 152 -5.45 -0.73 15.35
C MET A 152 -5.46 0.65 14.68
N TRP A 153 -4.30 1.29 14.47
CA TRP A 153 -4.26 2.70 14.04
C TRP A 153 -3.83 2.91 12.59
N GLY A 154 -3.42 1.85 11.89
CA GLY A 154 -2.97 1.93 10.50
C GLY A 154 -1.50 2.31 10.36
N GLY A 155 -1.02 2.27 9.11
CA GLY A 155 0.31 2.76 8.72
C GLY A 155 1.49 1.81 8.95
N ASN A 156 1.39 0.89 9.90
CA ASN A 156 2.37 -0.18 10.12
C ASN A 156 1.89 -1.53 9.55
N ILE A 157 2.78 -2.51 9.48
CA ILE A 157 2.45 -3.84 8.94
C ILE A 157 1.38 -4.55 9.79
N PRO A 158 1.46 -4.63 11.13
CA PRO A 158 0.44 -5.31 11.93
C PRO A 158 -0.96 -4.75 11.74
N SER A 159 -1.10 -3.42 11.70
CA SER A 159 -2.38 -2.76 11.41
C SER A 159 -2.85 -3.04 9.99
N THR A 160 -1.97 -2.91 9.00
CA THR A 160 -2.33 -3.19 7.61
C THR A 160 -2.86 -4.62 7.49
N LEU A 161 -2.17 -5.60 8.09
CA LEU A 161 -2.55 -7.02 8.11
C LEU A 161 -3.78 -7.33 9.00
N ALA A 162 -4.17 -6.42 9.89
CA ALA A 162 -5.41 -6.51 10.65
C ALA A 162 -6.63 -5.94 9.89
N GLY A 163 -6.43 -5.28 8.74
CA GLY A 163 -7.52 -4.68 7.94
C GLY A 163 -7.46 -3.15 7.85
N GLU A 164 -6.57 -2.49 8.59
CA GLU A 164 -6.44 -1.02 8.66
C GLU A 164 -5.63 -0.47 7.46
N PHE A 165 -6.07 -0.76 6.24
CA PHE A 165 -5.43 -0.31 5.00
C PHE A 165 -6.23 0.75 4.22
N ALA A 166 -7.47 1.03 4.64
CA ALA A 166 -8.44 1.87 3.94
C ALA A 166 -9.28 2.72 4.92
#